data_AF-A0A8C0GH25-F1
#
_entry.id   AF-A0A8C0GH25-F1
#
_cell.length_a   1.000
_cell.length_b   1.000
_cell.length_c   1.000
_cell.angle_alpha   90.00
_cell.angle_beta   90.00
_cell.angle_gamma   90.00
#
_symmetry.space_group_name_H-M   'P 1'
#
loop_
_entity.id
_entity.type
_entity.pdbx_description
1 polymer ?
#
loop_
_entity_poly.entity_id
_entity_poly.type
_entity_poly.pdbx_seq_one_letter_code
_entity_poly.pdbx_strand_id
1 'polypeptide(L)'
;MGHPALEFSDCYLDSPDFRDRLKCYEQELERTNKFIKDVIKDGNALISAIKSYSSAVQKFSQTLQSFQFDFIGDTLTDDEINIGKCFSFQCRFAGMSSYRDVTGTLKKFSSKTGEDLT
;
A
#
# COMPACT_ATOMS: atom_id res chain seq x y z
N MET A 1 29.27 2.06 5.08
CA MET A 1 30.20 3.19 4.96
C MET A 1 29.75 4.24 5.95
N GLY A 2 30.62 4.60 6.90
CA GLY A 2 30.33 5.63 7.90
C GLY A 2 31.35 6.73 7.76
N HIS A 3 30.89 7.97 7.64
CA HIS A 3 31.76 9.12 7.82
C HIS A 3 31.96 9.35 9.33
N PRO A 4 33.16 9.79 9.76
CA PRO A 4 33.38 10.17 11.16
C PRO A 4 32.46 11.35 11.52
N ALA A 5 32.03 11.41 12.78
CA ALA A 5 31.12 12.45 13.25
C ALA A 5 31.66 13.85 12.94
N LEU A 6 30.75 14.78 12.61
CA LEU A 6 31.09 16.19 12.48
C LEU A 6 31.26 16.77 13.88
N GLU A 7 32.47 17.25 14.18
CA GLU A 7 32.79 17.87 15.46
C GLU A 7 32.63 19.39 15.38
N PHE A 8 32.06 20.00 16.42
CA PHE A 8 31.88 21.46 16.50
C PHE A 8 33.22 22.22 16.53
N SER A 9 34.28 21.60 17.07
CA SER A 9 35.62 22.17 17.09
C SER A 9 36.20 22.37 15.68
N ASP A 10 35.89 21.45 14.76
CA ASP A 10 36.40 21.48 13.39
C ASP A 10 35.72 22.56 12.54
N CYS A 11 34.49 22.95 12.92
CA CYS A 11 33.73 24.01 12.29
C CYS A 11 34.44 25.37 12.39
N TYR A 12 35.09 25.66 13.53
CA TYR A 12 35.82 26.91 13.71
C TYR A 12 37.06 27.02 12.80
N LEU A 13 37.70 25.90 12.48
CA LEU A 13 38.87 25.86 11.60
C LEU A 13 38.50 26.00 10.11
N ASP A 14 37.23 25.73 9.76
CA ASP A 14 36.68 25.75 8.39
C ASP A 14 37.64 25.16 7.34
N SER A 15 38.24 24.01 7.67
CA SER A 15 39.21 23.38 6.79
C SER A 15 38.54 22.89 5.50
N PRO A 16 39.24 22.89 4.35
CA PRO A 16 38.69 22.33 3.12
C PRO A 16 38.15 20.91 3.30
N ASP A 17 38.87 20.08 4.07
CA ASP A 17 38.44 18.72 4.39
C ASP A 17 37.14 18.67 5.21
N PHE A 18 36.94 19.61 6.14
CA PHE A 18 35.69 19.72 6.90
C PHE A 18 34.52 20.11 5.98
N ARG A 19 34.72 21.08 5.09
CA ARG A 19 33.71 21.52 4.11
C ARG A 19 33.29 20.40 3.17
N ASP A 20 34.24 19.60 2.70
CA ASP A 20 33.94 18.45 1.84
C ASP A 20 33.16 17.36 2.60
N ARG A 21 33.53 17.09 3.87
CA ARG A 21 32.76 16.18 4.72
C ARG A 21 31.34 16.69 4.96
N LEU A 22 31.18 17.97 5.31
CA LEU A 22 29.88 18.59 5.54
C LEU A 22 28.99 18.49 4.30
N LYS A 23 29.53 18.79 3.12
CA LYS A 23 28.83 18.67 1.84
C LYS A 23 28.37 17.24 1.54
N CYS A 24 29.18 16.23 1.88
CA CYS A 24 28.77 14.83 1.75
C CYS A 24 27.58 14.50 2.64
N TYR A 25 27.57 14.97 3.90
CA TYR A 25 26.44 14.78 4.81
C TYR A 25 25.17 15.49 4.33
N GLU A 26 25.27 16.72 3.84
CA GLU A 26 24.13 17.46 3.26
C GLU A 26 23.53 16.70 2.06
N GLN A 27 24.38 16.20 1.17
CA GLN A 27 23.92 15.39 0.03
C GLN A 27 23.25 14.10 0.46
N GLU A 28 23.81 13.40 1.46
CA GLU A 28 23.25 12.15 1.95
C GLU A 28 21.91 12.39 2.67
N LEU A 29 21.79 13.48 3.40
CA LEU A 29 20.54 13.91 4.03
C LEU A 29 19.47 14.18 2.97
N GLU A 30 19.81 14.93 1.91
CA GLU A 30 18.88 15.23 0.81
C GLU A 30 18.44 13.95 0.07
N ARG A 31 19.39 13.04 -0.21
CA ARG A 31 19.08 11.74 -0.82
C ARG A 31 18.15 10.91 0.05
N THR A 32 18.42 10.84 1.35
CA THR A 32 17.61 10.08 2.32
C THR A 32 16.21 10.68 2.41
N ASN A 33 16.09 12.01 2.49
CA ASN A 33 14.81 12.70 2.53
C ASN A 33 13.98 12.41 1.27
N LYS A 34 14.59 12.50 0.10
CA LYS A 34 13.96 12.14 -1.17
C LYS A 34 13.49 10.68 -1.19
N PHE A 35 14.35 9.75 -0.77
CA PHE A 35 14.01 8.33 -0.72
C PHE A 35 12.83 8.05 0.20
N ILE A 36 12.81 8.65 1.40
CA ILE A 36 11.68 8.52 2.34
C ILE A 36 10.38 9.02 1.70
N LYS A 37 10.41 10.19 1.04
CA LYS A 37 9.23 10.74 0.35
C LYS A 37 8.74 9.81 -0.76
N ASP A 38 9.64 9.21 -1.52
CA ASP A 38 9.26 8.30 -2.60
C ASP A 38 8.69 6.98 -2.07
N VAL A 39 9.26 6.41 -0.99
CA VAL A 39 8.69 5.25 -0.29
C VAL A 39 7.27 5.53 0.21
N ILE A 40 7.01 6.72 0.75
CA ILE A 40 5.65 7.11 1.20
C ILE A 40 4.69 7.19 0.01
N LYS A 41 5.10 7.78 -1.12
CA LYS A 41 4.27 7.85 -2.33
C LYS A 41 3.95 6.45 -2.86
N ASP A 42 4.94 5.59 -2.96
CA ASP A 42 4.78 4.22 -3.44
C ASP A 42 3.86 3.41 -2.52
N GLY A 43 4.02 3.56 -1.20
CA GLY A 43 3.12 2.96 -0.20
C GLY A 43 1.66 3.41 -0.36
N ASN A 44 1.43 4.70 -0.60
CA ASN A 44 0.09 5.21 -0.86
C ASN A 44 -0.51 4.69 -2.18
N ALA A 45 0.30 4.60 -3.24
CA ALA A 45 -0.11 4.01 -4.52
C ALA A 45 -0.50 2.54 -4.35
N LEU A 46 0.29 1.77 -3.60
CA LEU A 46 0.01 0.37 -3.29
C LEU A 46 -1.32 0.20 -2.54
N ILE A 47 -1.59 1.02 -1.52
CA ILE A 47 -2.88 1.00 -0.81
C ILE A 47 -4.04 1.25 -1.77
N SER A 48 -3.89 2.24 -2.67
CA SER A 48 -4.92 2.58 -3.65
C SER A 48 -5.20 1.42 -4.61
N ALA A 49 -4.15 0.76 -5.10
CA ALA A 49 -4.27 -0.42 -5.96
C ALA A 49 -4.98 -1.58 -5.25
N ILE A 50 -4.63 -1.86 -3.99
CA ILE A 50 -5.28 -2.92 -3.19
C ILE A 50 -6.77 -2.61 -2.97
N LYS A 51 -7.12 -1.36 -2.67
CA LYS A 51 -8.53 -0.95 -2.54
C LYS A 51 -9.29 -1.16 -3.84
N SER A 52 -8.70 -0.73 -4.96
CA SER A 52 -9.30 -0.89 -6.28
C SER A 52 -9.50 -2.37 -6.65
N TYR A 53 -8.50 -3.20 -6.35
CA TYR A 53 -8.59 -4.66 -6.50
C TYR A 53 -9.73 -5.23 -5.66
N SER A 54 -9.83 -4.86 -4.37
CA SER A 54 -10.91 -5.32 -3.50
C SER A 54 -12.28 -4.93 -4.05
N SER A 55 -12.45 -3.69 -4.53
CA SER A 55 -13.68 -3.26 -5.19
C SER A 55 -13.97 -4.05 -6.47
N ALA A 56 -12.96 -4.37 -7.28
CA ALA A 56 -13.13 -5.19 -8.47
C ALA A 56 -13.56 -6.63 -8.13
N VAL A 57 -12.97 -7.23 -7.10
CA VAL A 57 -13.37 -8.55 -6.57
C VAL A 57 -14.81 -8.53 -6.08
N GLN A 58 -15.23 -7.48 -5.35
CA GLN A 58 -16.62 -7.33 -4.91
C GLN A 58 -17.59 -7.20 -6.08
N LYS A 59 -17.26 -6.39 -7.10
CA LYS A 59 -18.09 -6.25 -8.31
C LYS A 59 -18.22 -7.57 -9.06
N PHE A 60 -17.11 -8.28 -9.25
CA PHE A 60 -17.11 -9.59 -9.90
C PHE A 60 -17.98 -10.60 -9.14
N SER A 61 -17.86 -10.64 -7.81
CA SER A 61 -18.70 -11.44 -6.92
C SER A 61 -20.19 -11.12 -7.06
N GLN A 62 -20.55 -9.83 -7.13
CA GLN A 62 -21.94 -9.39 -7.36
C GLN A 62 -22.44 -9.84 -8.75
N THR A 63 -21.64 -9.68 -9.80
CA THR A 63 -21.98 -10.15 -11.15
C THR A 63 -22.24 -11.65 -11.16
N LEU A 64 -21.39 -12.45 -10.50
CA LEU A 64 -21.58 -13.89 -10.38
C LEU A 64 -22.83 -14.26 -9.57
N GLN A 65 -23.16 -13.52 -8.51
CA GLN A 65 -24.40 -13.72 -7.76
C GLN A 65 -25.66 -13.40 -8.57
N SER A 66 -25.58 -12.38 -9.43
CA SER A 66 -26.69 -12.01 -10.34
C SER A 66 -26.79 -12.91 -11.58
N PHE A 67 -25.79 -13.78 -11.81
CA PHE A 67 -25.83 -14.72 -12.91
C PHE A 67 -26.92 -15.76 -12.65
N GLN A 68 -27.98 -15.68 -13.43
CA GLN A 68 -29.01 -16.70 -13.54
C GLN A 68 -28.93 -17.24 -14.97
N PHE A 69 -28.99 -18.55 -15.13
CA PHE A 69 -29.08 -19.13 -16.46
C PHE A 69 -30.45 -18.79 -17.06
N ASP A 70 -30.49 -18.46 -18.35
CA ASP A 70 -31.75 -18.32 -19.08
C ASP A 70 -32.22 -19.73 -19.47
N PHE A 71 -33.33 -20.19 -18.88
CA PHE A 71 -33.88 -21.53 -19.12
C PHE A 71 -34.97 -21.49 -20.20
N ILE A 72 -34.99 -22.52 -21.05
CA ILE A 72 -36.12 -22.79 -21.94
C ILE A 72 -37.07 -23.77 -21.20
N GLY A 73 -38.10 -23.24 -20.55
CA GLY A 73 -39.11 -24.01 -19.80
C GLY A 73 -39.43 -23.43 -18.41
N ASP A 74 -40.51 -23.89 -17.77
CA ASP A 74 -41.07 -23.31 -16.53
C ASP A 74 -40.37 -23.76 -15.23
N THR A 75 -39.34 -24.61 -15.32
CA THR A 75 -38.69 -25.20 -14.13
C THR A 75 -37.19 -25.32 -14.29
N LEU A 76 -36.48 -24.79 -13.30
CA LEU A 76 -35.06 -25.03 -13.02
C LEU A 76 -34.77 -26.51 -12.74
N THR A 77 -33.74 -27.07 -13.37
CA THR A 77 -33.19 -28.38 -13.04
C THR A 77 -32.34 -28.34 -11.77
N ASP A 78 -32.18 -29.49 -11.10
CA ASP A 78 -31.37 -29.59 -9.88
C ASP A 78 -29.89 -29.22 -10.12
N ASP A 79 -29.36 -29.53 -11.31
CA ASP A 79 -28.01 -29.14 -11.72
C ASP A 79 -27.84 -27.62 -11.83
N GLU A 80 -28.82 -26.91 -12.39
CA GLU A 80 -28.80 -25.45 -12.52
C GLU A 80 -28.91 -24.74 -11.16
N ILE A 81 -29.71 -25.30 -10.25
CA ILE A 81 -29.82 -24.84 -8.86
C ILE A 81 -28.49 -25.07 -8.12
N ASN A 82 -27.86 -26.22 -8.32
CA ASN A 82 -26.61 -26.59 -7.66
C ASN A 82 -25.44 -25.69 -8.13
N ILE A 83 -25.37 -25.39 -9.43
CA ILE A 83 -24.37 -24.50 -10.01
C ILE A 83 -24.54 -23.06 -9.47
N GLY A 84 -25.76 -22.52 -9.45
CA GLY A 84 -26.03 -21.18 -8.90
C GLY A 84 -25.68 -21.05 -7.40
N LYS A 85 -25.96 -22.09 -6.60
CA LYS A 85 -25.57 -22.14 -5.18
C LYS A 85 -24.05 -22.19 -4.99
N CYS A 86 -23.34 -22.92 -5.85
CA CYS A 86 -21.87 -23.02 -5.80
C CYS A 86 -21.21 -21.64 -5.99
N PHE A 87 -21.68 -20.86 -6.97
CA PHE A 87 -21.20 -19.49 -7.20
C PHE A 87 -21.46 -18.56 -6.01
N SER A 88 -22.64 -18.67 -5.39
CA SER A 88 -23.00 -17.88 -4.20
C SER A 88 -22.13 -18.21 -2.98
N PHE A 89 -21.83 -19.49 -2.74
CA PHE A 89 -20.98 -19.92 -1.62
C PHE A 89 -19.53 -19.46 -1.78
N GLN A 90 -18.96 -19.57 -2.98
CA GLN A 90 -17.60 -19.12 -3.31
C GLN A 90 -17.43 -17.60 -3.07
N CYS A 91 -18.46 -16.81 -3.39
CA CYS A 91 -18.46 -15.36 -3.24
C CYS A 91 -18.44 -14.89 -1.78
N ARG A 92 -19.00 -15.68 -0.84
CA ARG A 92 -19.05 -15.33 0.59
C ARG A 92 -17.69 -15.41 1.27
N PHE A 93 -16.83 -16.34 0.84
CA PHE A 93 -15.47 -16.46 1.35
C PHE A 93 -14.55 -15.34 0.85
N ALA A 94 -14.68 -14.92 -0.42
CA ALA A 94 -13.87 -13.84 -0.98
C ALA A 94 -14.11 -12.47 -0.31
N GLY A 95 -15.30 -12.25 0.27
CA GLY A 95 -15.67 -11.02 0.97
C GLY A 95 -15.25 -10.96 2.45
N MET A 96 -14.91 -12.09 3.07
CA MET A 96 -14.62 -12.18 4.52
C MET A 96 -13.14 -12.04 4.87
N SER A 97 -12.21 -12.16 3.91
CA SER A 97 -10.79 -11.80 4.10
C SER A 97 -10.63 -10.28 4.10
N SER A 98 -11.23 -9.63 5.09
CA SER A 98 -11.17 -8.19 5.32
C SER A 98 -9.74 -7.80 5.72
N TYR A 99 -8.98 -7.31 4.75
CA TYR A 99 -7.71 -6.57 4.78
C TYR A 99 -7.70 -5.31 5.69
N ARG A 100 -8.35 -5.37 6.85
CA ARG A 100 -8.49 -4.24 7.78
C ARG A 100 -7.17 -3.79 8.42
N ASP A 101 -6.10 -4.59 8.32
CA ASP A 101 -4.89 -4.38 9.11
C ASP A 101 -3.81 -3.54 8.39
N VAL A 102 -3.60 -3.76 7.09
CA VAL A 102 -2.52 -3.09 6.33
C VAL A 102 -2.79 -1.59 6.15
N THR A 103 -4.05 -1.21 5.93
CA THR A 103 -4.44 0.20 5.79
C THR A 103 -4.29 0.99 7.10
N GLY A 104 -4.47 0.35 8.26
CA GLY A 104 -4.33 1.00 9.57
C GLY A 104 -2.86 1.29 9.89
N THR A 105 -1.99 0.31 9.63
CA THR A 105 -0.54 0.40 9.91
C THR A 105 0.16 1.45 9.04
N LEU A 106 -0.14 1.53 7.75
CA LEU A 106 0.46 2.52 6.85
C LEU A 106 -0.07 3.94 7.08
N LYS A 107 -1.36 4.10 7.43
CA LYS A 107 -1.92 5.42 7.79
C LYS A 107 -1.26 5.95 9.07
N LYS A 108 -0.97 5.07 10.04
CA LYS A 108 -0.22 5.40 11.26
C LYS A 108 1.24 5.77 10.97
N PHE A 109 1.87 5.12 9.98
CA PHE A 109 3.22 5.45 9.51
C PHE A 109 3.27 6.83 8.83
N SER A 110 2.33 7.11 7.93
CA SER A 110 2.21 8.41 7.24
C SER A 110 1.88 9.56 8.19
N SER A 111 1.07 9.31 9.24
CA SER A 111 0.71 10.36 10.20
C SER A 111 1.88 10.73 11.12
N LYS A 112 2.68 9.73 11.55
CA LYS A 112 3.86 9.97 12.41
C LYS A 112 5.01 10.65 11.68
N THR A 113 5.19 10.40 10.38
CA THR A 113 6.25 11.03 9.58
C THR A 113 5.91 12.46 9.16
N GLY A 114 4.65 12.89 9.26
CA GLY A 114 4.24 14.28 8.98
C GLY A 114 4.43 15.26 10.15
N GLU A 115 4.52 14.76 11.39
CA GLU A 115 4.67 15.61 12.59
C GLU A 115 6.14 15.91 12.95
N ASP A 116 7.09 15.09 12.51
CA ASP A 116 8.53 15.25 12.83
C ASP A 116 9.30 16.11 11.80
N LEU A 117 8.61 16.72 10.83
CA LEU A 117 9.23 17.48 9.71
C LEU A 117 8.83 18.97 9.64
N THR A 118 8.17 19.49 10.68
CA THR A 118 7.86 20.92 10.89
C THR A 118 8.45 21.41 12.20
#